data_AF-A0A355BN61-F1
#
_entry.id   AF-A0A355BN61-F1
#
_cell.length_a   1.000
_cell.length_b   1.000
_cell.length_c   1.000
_cell.angle_alpha   90.00
_cell.angle_beta   90.00
_cell.angle_gamma   90.00
#
_symmetry.space_group_name_H-M   'P 1'
#
loop_
_entity.id
_entity.type
_entity.pdbx_description
1 polymer ?
#
loop_
_entity_poly.entity_id
_entity_poly.type
_entity_poly.pdbx_seq_one_letter_code
_entity_poly.pdbx_strand_id
1 'polypeptide(L)'
;FAVTAVDGQQAAISVLSKEKFDLLLLDISLPDGNGFAVCAAAKVKADLPVIFLTASGDEYSVVAGFEMGADDYVSKPFRPRELVSRIKSVLRRSGASQPLL
;
A
#
# COMPACT_ATOMS: atom_id res chain seq x y z
N PHE A 1 11.58 4.73 -11.06
CA PHE A 1 11.09 3.68 -10.15
C PHE A 1 10.67 2.49 -11.00
N ALA A 2 10.83 1.27 -10.48
CA ALA A 2 10.27 0.08 -11.08
C ALA A 2 8.86 -0.18 -10.50
N VAL A 3 7.97 -0.80 -11.27
CA VAL A 3 6.62 -1.14 -10.83
C VAL A 3 6.37 -2.61 -11.15
N THR A 4 5.92 -3.35 -10.14
CA THR A 4 5.34 -4.67 -10.30
C THR A 4 3.84 -4.55 -9.99
N ALA A 5 3.01 -4.98 -10.93
CA ALA A 5 1.56 -5.05 -10.75
C ALA A 5 1.13 -6.51 -10.75
N VAL A 6 0.23 -6.85 -9.85
CA VAL A 6 -0.37 -8.17 -9.72
C VAL A 6 -1.86 -8.01 -9.50
N ASP A 7 -2.62 -9.02 -9.88
CA ASP A 7 -4.05 -9.07 -9.65
C ASP A 7 -4.35 -10.07 -8.54
N GLY A 8 -5.01 -9.61 -7.48
CA GLY A 8 -5.42 -10.45 -6.37
C GLY A 8 -4.43 -10.66 -5.21
N GLN A 9 -4.98 -11.15 -4.11
CA GLN A 9 -4.33 -11.43 -2.83
C GLN A 9 -3.27 -12.53 -2.98
N GLN A 10 -3.57 -13.64 -3.65
CA GLN A 10 -2.62 -14.76 -3.71
C GLN A 10 -1.35 -14.39 -4.49
N ALA A 11 -1.49 -13.68 -5.61
CA ALA A 11 -0.36 -13.19 -6.40
C ALA A 11 0.45 -12.15 -5.61
N ALA A 12 -0.22 -11.21 -4.93
CA ALA A 12 0.43 -10.22 -4.07
C ALA A 12 1.28 -10.85 -2.96
N ILE A 13 0.72 -11.81 -2.21
CA ILE A 13 1.46 -12.51 -1.16
C ILE A 13 2.65 -13.28 -1.75
N SER A 14 2.48 -13.94 -2.90
CA SER A 14 3.57 -14.66 -3.58
C SER A 14 4.72 -13.73 -3.95
N VAL A 15 4.43 -12.58 -4.57
CA VAL A 15 5.45 -11.60 -4.99
C VAL A 15 6.11 -10.94 -3.77
N LEU A 16 5.31 -10.52 -2.78
CA LEU A 16 5.83 -9.98 -1.51
C LEU A 16 6.78 -10.96 -0.82
N SER A 17 6.60 -12.27 -0.98
CA SER A 17 7.50 -13.28 -0.41
C SER A 17 8.85 -13.40 -1.13
N LYS A 18 8.94 -13.04 -2.42
CA LYS A 18 10.13 -13.25 -3.28
C LYS A 18 10.95 -11.99 -3.50
N GLU A 19 10.31 -10.84 -3.52
CA GLU A 19 10.91 -9.57 -3.88
C GLU A 19 10.93 -8.59 -2.70
N LYS A 20 11.67 -7.49 -2.86
CA LYS A 20 11.65 -6.35 -1.94
C LYS A 20 11.03 -5.15 -2.64
N PHE A 21 10.26 -4.37 -1.89
CA PHE A 21 9.60 -3.16 -2.37
C PHE A 21 9.89 -2.02 -1.41
N ASP A 22 9.80 -0.79 -1.90
CA ASP A 22 9.92 0.41 -1.09
C ASP A 22 8.54 0.93 -0.60
N LEU A 23 7.47 0.56 -1.32
CA LEU A 23 6.10 0.93 -1.02
C LEU A 23 5.12 -0.03 -1.70
N LEU A 24 4.01 -0.33 -1.03
CA LEU A 24 2.87 -1.06 -1.58
C LEU A 24 1.66 -0.12 -1.73
N LEU A 25 1.06 -0.16 -2.91
CA LEU A 25 -0.19 0.54 -3.21
C LEU A 25 -1.29 -0.51 -3.39
N LEU A 26 -2.33 -0.45 -2.57
CA LEU A 26 -3.18 -1.62 -2.32
C LEU A 26 -4.67 -1.29 -2.37
N ASP A 27 -5.43 -2.06 -3.16
CA ASP A 27 -6.89 -2.05 -3.05
C ASP A 27 -7.35 -2.98 -1.93
N ILE A 28 -8.45 -2.64 -1.26
CA ILE A 28 -9.10 -3.52 -0.27
C ILE A 28 -9.91 -4.60 -0.98
N SER A 29 -10.65 -4.23 -2.03
CA SER A 29 -11.46 -5.17 -2.80
C SER A 29 -10.58 -5.85 -3.83
N LEU A 30 -10.22 -7.11 -3.58
CA LEU A 30 -9.47 -7.96 -4.49
C LEU A 30 -10.38 -9.08 -5.02
N PRO A 31 -10.18 -9.57 -6.25
CA PRO A 31 -11.05 -10.57 -6.87
C PRO A 31 -11.06 -11.93 -6.13
N ASP A 32 -9.99 -12.26 -5.43
CA ASP A 32 -9.70 -13.55 -4.78
C ASP A 32 -9.47 -13.41 -3.26
N GLY A 33 -9.83 -12.26 -2.67
CA GLY A 33 -9.57 -12.01 -1.25
C GLY A 33 -9.74 -10.57 -0.81
N ASN A 34 -9.00 -10.20 0.23
CA ASN A 34 -9.10 -8.90 0.89
C ASN A 34 -7.71 -8.27 1.03
N GLY A 35 -7.59 -7.01 0.59
CA GLY A 35 -6.37 -6.23 0.72
C GLY A 35 -5.86 -6.10 2.15
N PHE A 36 -6.73 -6.16 3.15
CA PHE A 36 -6.28 -6.18 4.55
C PHE A 36 -5.34 -7.36 4.85
N ALA A 37 -5.59 -8.54 4.29
CA ALA A 37 -4.69 -9.69 4.46
C ALA A 37 -3.32 -9.45 3.81
N VAL A 38 -3.28 -8.79 2.65
CA VAL A 38 -2.03 -8.40 1.98
C VAL A 38 -1.27 -7.36 2.80
N CYS A 39 -1.97 -6.37 3.38
CA CYS A 39 -1.39 -5.37 4.27
C CYS A 39 -0.73 -6.03 5.49
N ALA A 40 -1.44 -6.95 6.15
CA ALA A 40 -0.89 -7.69 7.28
C ALA A 40 0.39 -8.46 6.91
N ALA A 41 0.39 -9.14 5.76
CA ALA A 41 1.58 -9.84 5.26
C ALA A 41 2.75 -8.90 4.97
N ALA A 42 2.49 -7.73 4.38
CA ALA A 42 3.49 -6.72 4.07
C ALA A 42 4.13 -6.13 5.33
N LYS A 43 3.34 -5.90 6.39
CA LYS A 43 3.81 -5.36 7.67
C LYS A 43 4.64 -6.37 8.46
N VAL A 44 4.20 -7.63 8.53
CA VAL A 44 4.95 -8.68 9.26
C VAL A 44 6.32 -8.95 8.62
N LYS A 45 6.42 -8.93 7.28
CA LYS A 45 7.66 -9.35 6.61
C LYS A 45 8.78 -8.29 6.70
N ALA A 46 8.44 -7.02 6.54
CA ALA A 46 9.46 -5.98 6.34
C ALA A 46 9.05 -4.59 6.85
N ASP A 47 7.93 -4.48 7.58
CA ASP A 47 7.28 -3.20 7.89
C ASP A 47 7.15 -2.30 6.64
N LEU A 48 6.78 -2.93 5.51
CA LEU A 48 6.70 -2.26 4.22
C LEU A 48 5.71 -1.09 4.29
N PRO A 49 6.03 0.10 3.76
CA PRO A 49 5.07 1.20 3.72
C PRO A 49 3.88 0.86 2.84
N VAL A 50 2.65 1.04 3.35
CA VAL A 50 1.40 0.69 2.65
C VAL A 50 0.53 1.93 2.49
N ILE A 51 0.08 2.18 1.26
CA ILE A 51 -0.99 3.13 0.95
C ILE A 51 -2.19 2.36 0.43
N PHE A 52 -3.31 2.45 1.14
CA PHE A 52 -4.58 1.97 0.57
C PHE A 52 -5.04 2.93 -0.53
N LEU A 53 -5.40 2.39 -1.69
CA LEU A 53 -6.02 3.09 -2.81
C LEU A 53 -7.27 2.33 -3.24
N THR A 54 -8.44 2.71 -2.70
CA THR A 54 -9.63 1.85 -2.71
C THR A 54 -10.94 2.65 -2.89
N ALA A 55 -11.99 1.99 -3.35
CA ALA A 55 -13.34 2.57 -3.37
C ALA A 55 -14.03 2.56 -2.00
N SER A 56 -13.53 1.78 -1.04
CA SER A 56 -14.07 1.65 0.32
C SER A 56 -13.79 2.89 1.19
N GLY A 57 -14.42 4.02 0.88
CA GLY A 57 -14.17 5.29 1.58
C GLY A 57 -14.93 5.50 2.90
N ASP A 58 -15.62 4.50 3.43
CA ASP A 58 -16.36 4.63 4.69
C ASP A 58 -15.43 4.71 5.90
N GLU A 59 -15.89 5.35 6.97
CA GLU A 59 -15.09 5.62 8.17
C GLU A 59 -14.51 4.33 8.78
N TYR A 60 -15.29 3.24 8.82
CA TYR A 60 -14.83 1.98 9.39
C TYR A 60 -13.68 1.39 8.58
N SER A 61 -13.77 1.38 7.26
CA SER A 61 -12.69 0.90 6.38
C SER A 61 -11.42 1.72 6.52
N VAL A 62 -11.54 3.04 6.65
CA VAL A 62 -10.40 3.95 6.83
C VAL A 62 -9.73 3.71 8.18
N VAL A 63 -10.50 3.68 9.26
CA VAL A 63 -9.99 3.42 10.62
C VAL A 63 -9.31 2.06 10.68
N ALA A 64 -9.96 1.01 10.18
CA ALA A 64 -9.38 -0.33 10.15
C ALA A 64 -8.06 -0.37 9.37
N GLY A 65 -7.98 0.32 8.22
CA GLY A 65 -6.74 0.41 7.46
C GLY A 65 -5.57 1.01 8.25
N PHE A 66 -5.82 2.08 9.00
CA PHE A 66 -4.80 2.71 9.85
C PHE A 66 -4.45 1.86 11.08
N GLU A 67 -5.41 1.21 11.73
CA GLU A 67 -5.16 0.30 12.85
C GLU A 67 -4.30 -0.90 12.45
N MET A 68 -4.40 -1.34 11.20
CA MET A 68 -3.54 -2.37 10.61
C MET A 68 -2.14 -1.88 10.24
N GLY A 69 -1.84 -0.59 10.47
CA GLY A 69 -0.53 0.01 10.28
C GLY A 69 -0.31 0.65 8.91
N ALA A 70 -1.36 0.86 8.09
CA ALA A 70 -1.19 1.58 6.83
C ALA A 70 -0.67 3.02 7.06
N ASP A 71 0.15 3.50 6.13
CA ASP A 71 0.85 4.79 6.23
C ASP A 71 0.06 5.95 5.61
N ASP A 72 -0.87 5.62 4.71
CA ASP A 72 -1.84 6.56 4.12
C ASP A 72 -3.06 5.79 3.56
N TYR A 73 -4.14 6.52 3.34
CA TYR A 73 -5.39 6.01 2.81
C TYR A 73 -5.97 6.99 1.78
N VAL A 74 -6.21 6.51 0.57
CA VAL A 74 -6.70 7.31 -0.55
C VAL A 74 -7.95 6.67 -1.14
N SER A 75 -9.08 7.37 -1.07
CA SER A 75 -10.32 6.91 -1.68
C SER A 75 -10.33 7.17 -3.19
N LYS A 76 -10.98 6.27 -3.94
CA LYS A 76 -11.31 6.44 -5.36
C LYS A 76 -12.63 7.25 -5.48
N PRO A 77 -12.75 8.17 -6.44
CA PRO A 77 -11.73 8.58 -7.41
C PRO A 77 -10.66 9.50 -6.79
N PHE A 78 -9.43 9.41 -7.30
CA PHE A 78 -8.28 10.16 -6.79
C PHE A 78 -7.66 11.07 -7.85
N ARG A 79 -6.91 12.09 -7.41
CA ARG A 79 -6.14 12.98 -8.29
C ARG A 79 -4.71 12.45 -8.44
N PRO A 80 -4.21 12.17 -9.66
CA PRO A 80 -2.88 11.57 -9.86
C PRO A 80 -1.73 12.36 -9.21
N ARG A 81 -1.75 13.69 -9.30
CA ARG A 81 -0.72 14.54 -8.69
C ARG A 81 -0.72 14.46 -7.16
N GLU A 82 -1.90 14.34 -6.56
CA GLU A 82 -2.04 14.17 -5.11
C GLU A 82 -1.50 12.82 -4.66
N LEU A 83 -1.85 11.74 -5.37
CA LEU A 83 -1.34 10.40 -5.08
C LEU A 83 0.19 10.35 -5.14
N VAL A 84 0.79 10.96 -6.17
CA VAL A 84 2.26 11.05 -6.26
C VAL A 84 2.87 11.82 -5.08
N SER A 85 2.22 12.90 -4.62
CA SER A 85 2.69 13.66 -3.45
C SER A 85 2.61 12.84 -2.15
N ARG A 86 1.56 12.03 -2.01
CA ARG A 86 1.36 11.13 -0.87
C ARG A 86 2.39 10.00 -0.85
N ILE A 87 2.61 9.33 -1.99
CA ILE A 87 3.68 8.33 -2.17
C ILE A 87 5.04 8.89 -1.74
N LYS A 88 5.41 10.08 -2.24
CA LYS A 88 6.67 10.74 -1.86
C LYS A 88 6.74 11.05 -0.36
N SER A 89 5.63 11.43 0.24
CA SER A 89 5.57 11.76 1.67
C SER A 89 5.71 10.51 2.55
N VAL A 90 5.10 9.40 2.17
CA VAL A 90 5.27 8.10 2.85
C VAL A 90 6.72 7.63 2.75
N LEU A 91 7.28 7.54 1.54
CA LEU A 91 8.67 7.11 1.33
C LEU A 91 9.70 7.94 2.11
N ARG A 92 9.49 9.26 2.21
CA ARG A 92 10.36 10.14 3.00
C ARG A 92 10.31 9.83 4.51
N ARG A 93 9.13 9.50 5.06
CA ARG A 93 8.96 9.16 6.48
C ARG A 93 9.53 7.79 6.82
N SER A 94 9.44 6.84 5.88
CA SER A 94 9.94 5.47 6.07
C SER A 94 11.46 5.33 5.96
N GLY A 95 12.21 6.44 5.89
CA GLY A 95 13.67 6.43 5.78
C GLY A 95 14.21 5.95 4.42
N ALA A 96 13.34 5.68 3.44
CA ALA A 96 13.71 5.18 2.11
C ALA A 96 14.24 6.29 1.17
N SER A 97 14.28 7.54 1.62
CA SER A 97 15.03 8.59 0.92
C SER A 97 16.48 8.61 1.39
N GLN A 98 17.35 7.89 0.68
CA GLN A 98 18.69 8.42 0.47
C GLN A 98 18.54 9.79 -0.21
N PRO A 99 19.29 10.81 0.22
CA PRO A 99 19.27 12.10 -0.47
C PRO A 99 19.71 11.85 -1.92
N LEU A 100 18.93 12.36 -2.87
CA LEU A 100 19.38 12.48 -4.26
C LEU A 100 20.54 13.49 -4.24
N LEU A 101 21.78 12.99 -4.15
CA LEU A 101 22.99 13.71 -4.50
C LEU A 101 23.19 13.64 -6.02
#